data_AF-A0A800DFS1-F1
#
_entry.id   AF-A0A800DFS1-F1
#
_cell.length_a   1.000
_cell.length_b   1.000
_cell.length_c   1.000
_cell.angle_alpha   90.00
_cell.angle_beta   90.00
_cell.angle_gamma   90.00
#
_symmetry.space_group_name_H-M   'P 1'
#
loop_
_entity.id
_entity.type
_entity.pdbx_description
1 polymer ?
#
loop_
_entity_poly.entity_id
_entity_poly.type
_entity_poly.pdbx_seq_one_letter_code
_entity_poly.pdbx_strand_id
1 'polypeptide(L)'
;MVVAGWTTANPTLYRTGLAFQAITPNWPRWLVTLVAGTITTLIACSPFVFTELLNFVGIYGLLLMPVGAVVFVEHWLFPKLGLSRGWASRKGLALNWPALASWAISVAIALALWLGGILHLFFLFIPTWVLTASLYLFLSRLAGAGEVPPEAEPSPAKVARTEGAPPSRPARKRNPLIAGMLLSLAVLSLLACLALSIWVFLSGGEGYERALELFKAWLPLPTALYFASGIGWAWYTERGLGP
;
A
#
# COMPACT_ATOMS: atom_id res chain seq x y z
N MET A 1 -3.70 1.70 22.50
CA MET A 1 -3.35 2.74 21.49
C MET A 1 -1.85 2.95 21.35
N VAL A 2 -1.07 3.03 22.44
CA VAL A 2 0.38 3.32 22.39
C VAL A 2 1.19 2.34 21.52
N VAL A 3 1.01 1.03 21.70
CA VAL A 3 1.74 0.00 20.92
C VAL A 3 1.39 0.05 19.43
N ALA A 4 0.11 0.24 19.09
CA ALA A 4 -0.36 0.33 17.71
C ALA A 4 0.13 1.61 17.00
N GLY A 5 0.19 2.74 17.71
CA GLY A 5 0.76 3.98 17.19
C GLY A 5 2.25 3.84 16.91
N TRP A 6 3.00 3.23 17.84
CA TRP A 6 4.44 2.99 17.69
C TRP A 6 4.78 2.10 16.49
N THR A 7 4.06 0.99 16.32
CA THR A 7 4.30 0.07 15.19
C THR A 7 3.91 0.66 13.83
N THR A 8 2.96 1.60 13.80
CA THR A 8 2.56 2.31 12.56
C THR A 8 3.52 3.45 12.22
N ALA A 9 4.04 4.16 13.24
CA ALA A 9 4.94 5.29 13.06
C ALA A 9 6.32 4.86 12.53
N ASN A 10 6.84 3.73 12.99
CA ASN A 10 8.20 3.27 12.66
C ASN A 10 8.46 3.11 11.14
N PRO A 11 7.66 2.35 10.37
CA PRO A 11 7.86 2.23 8.91
C PRO A 11 7.54 3.54 8.16
N THR A 12 6.59 4.33 8.66
CA THR A 12 6.20 5.60 8.04
C THR A 12 7.33 6.63 8.12
N LEU A 13 7.96 6.76 9.30
CA LEU A 13 9.12 7.63 9.52
C LEU A 13 10.32 7.17 8.70
N TYR A 14 10.56 5.86 8.58
CA TYR A 14 11.65 5.33 7.77
C TYR A 14 11.50 5.69 6.28
N ARG A 15 10.31 5.47 5.70
CA ARG A 15 10.02 5.83 4.29
C ARG A 15 10.11 7.33 4.05
N THR A 16 9.59 8.12 5.00
CA THR A 16 9.64 9.58 4.96
C THR A 16 11.08 10.08 5.02
N GLY A 17 11.91 9.50 5.89
CA GLY A 17 13.32 9.83 6.01
C GLY A 17 14.15 9.53 4.75
N LEU A 18 13.88 8.40 4.08
CA LEU A 18 14.50 8.09 2.79
C LEU A 18 14.05 9.04 1.68
N ALA A 19 12.76 9.37 1.62
CA ALA A 19 12.23 10.33 0.64
C ALA A 19 12.82 11.73 0.84
N PHE A 20 12.96 12.20 2.09
CA PHE A 20 13.61 13.48 2.40
C PHE A 20 15.10 13.47 2.05
N GLN A 21 15.80 12.34 2.21
CA GLN A 21 17.20 12.18 1.79
C GLN A 21 17.37 12.30 0.27
N ALA A 22 16.38 11.84 -0.52
CA ALA A 22 16.41 11.99 -1.98
C ALA A 22 16.27 13.46 -2.44
N ILE A 23 15.57 14.30 -1.66
CA ILE A 23 15.35 15.73 -1.97
C ILE A 23 16.45 16.62 -1.35
N THR A 24 17.03 16.22 -0.23
CA THR A 24 18.00 17.01 0.55
C THR A 24 19.27 16.19 0.80
N PRO A 25 20.20 16.11 -0.17
CA PRO A 25 21.33 15.17 -0.14
C PRO A 25 22.34 15.37 0.99
N ASN A 26 22.28 16.50 1.73
CA ASN A 26 23.37 16.95 2.61
C ASN A 26 22.94 17.37 4.02
N TRP A 27 21.71 17.07 4.44
CA TRP A 27 21.24 17.44 5.78
C TRP A 27 21.48 16.32 6.80
N PRO A 28 21.93 16.65 8.02
CA PRO A 28 22.12 15.65 9.06
C PRO A 28 20.76 15.11 9.52
N ARG A 29 20.64 13.78 9.61
CA ARG A 29 19.39 13.06 9.93
C ARG A 29 18.72 13.55 11.23
N TRP A 30 19.51 13.93 12.23
CA TRP A 30 18.99 14.44 13.51
C TRP A 30 18.23 15.77 13.35
N LEU A 31 18.67 16.65 12.44
CA LEU A 31 18.04 17.95 12.20
C LEU A 31 16.71 17.78 11.46
N VAL A 32 16.67 16.90 10.46
CA VAL A 32 15.43 16.58 9.74
C VAL A 32 14.39 16.00 10.69
N THR A 33 14.79 15.08 11.57
CA THR A 33 13.89 14.50 12.57
C THR A 33 13.42 15.54 13.58
N LEU A 34 14.30 16.43 14.05
CA LEU A 34 13.94 17.48 15.00
C LEU A 34 12.95 18.47 14.39
N VAL A 35 13.23 18.97 13.18
CA VAL A 35 12.34 19.89 12.46
C VAL A 35 10.99 19.23 12.16
N ALA A 36 10.99 18.01 11.63
CA ALA A 36 9.77 17.26 11.36
C ALA A 36 8.96 17.02 12.64
N GLY A 37 9.62 16.67 13.75
CA GLY A 37 8.99 16.47 15.06
C GLY A 37 8.40 17.75 15.65
N THR A 38 9.11 18.88 15.54
CA THR A 38 8.62 20.19 15.99
C THR A 38 7.40 20.62 15.18
N ILE A 39 7.46 20.54 13.84
CA ILE A 39 6.33 20.87 12.97
C ILE A 39 5.13 19.96 13.27
N THR A 40 5.36 18.65 13.42
CA THR A 40 4.29 17.70 13.73
C THR A 40 3.65 18.00 15.08
N THR A 41 4.43 18.33 16.11
CA THR A 41 3.91 18.72 17.43
C THR A 41 3.10 20.00 17.36
N LEU A 42 3.59 21.03 16.67
CA LEU A 42 2.87 22.29 16.50
C LEU A 42 1.53 22.10 15.79
N ILE A 43 1.51 21.28 14.73
CA ILE A 43 0.29 20.95 13.99
C ILE A 43 -0.66 20.14 14.87
N ALA A 44 -0.16 19.10 15.57
CA ALA A 44 -0.96 18.23 16.43
C ALA A 44 -1.58 18.95 17.65
N CYS A 45 -0.91 19.97 18.18
CA CYS A 45 -1.43 20.81 19.25
C CYS A 45 -2.50 21.81 18.76
N SER A 46 -2.66 22.00 17.44
CA SER A 46 -3.68 22.88 16.89
C SER A 46 -5.05 22.19 16.84
N PRO A 47 -6.13 22.82 17.37
CA PRO A 47 -7.48 22.26 17.34
C PRO A 47 -8.02 22.09 15.90
N PHE A 48 -7.41 22.76 14.92
CA PHE A 48 -7.71 22.65 13.50
C PHE A 48 -7.56 21.22 12.96
N VAL A 49 -6.59 20.45 13.47
CA VAL A 49 -6.31 19.11 12.95
C VAL A 49 -7.50 18.19 13.14
N PHE A 50 -8.22 18.26 14.25
CA PHE A 50 -9.33 17.35 14.52
C PHE A 50 -10.62 17.74 13.78
N THR A 51 -10.84 19.03 13.54
CA THR A 51 -12.04 19.51 12.84
C THR A 51 -11.94 19.29 11.33
N GLU A 52 -10.75 19.46 10.76
CA GLU A 52 -10.55 19.39 9.30
C GLU A 52 -9.79 18.13 8.85
N LEU A 53 -9.49 17.19 9.76
CA LEU A 53 -8.73 15.97 9.41
C LEU A 53 -9.33 15.24 8.22
N LEU A 54 -10.65 15.08 8.22
CA LEU A 54 -11.35 14.32 7.21
C LEU A 54 -11.26 14.99 5.83
N ASN A 55 -11.43 16.31 5.79
CA ASN A 55 -11.32 17.10 4.57
C ASN A 55 -9.88 17.12 4.06
N PHE A 56 -8.92 17.32 4.95
CA PHE A 56 -7.50 17.29 4.65
C PHE A 56 -7.09 15.93 4.06
N VAL A 57 -7.38 14.83 4.77
CA VAL A 57 -7.05 13.47 4.33
C VAL A 57 -7.76 13.14 3.02
N GLY A 58 -9.00 13.59 2.85
CA GLY A 58 -9.74 13.37 1.61
C GLY A 58 -9.15 14.11 0.41
N ILE A 59 -8.74 15.37 0.55
CA ILE A 59 -8.07 16.14 -0.51
C ILE A 59 -6.70 15.53 -0.82
N TYR A 60 -5.94 15.15 0.20
CA TYR A 60 -4.68 14.42 -0.01
C TYR A 60 -4.90 13.09 -0.73
N GLY A 61 -5.94 12.34 -0.36
CA GLY A 61 -6.35 11.13 -1.06
C GLY A 61 -6.68 11.39 -2.53
N LEU A 62 -7.40 12.48 -2.81
CA LEU A 62 -7.74 12.88 -4.17
C LEU A 62 -6.51 13.26 -5.00
N LEU A 63 -5.51 13.92 -4.40
CA LEU A 63 -4.24 14.28 -5.05
C LEU A 63 -3.35 13.05 -5.31
N LEU A 64 -3.35 12.07 -4.40
CA LEU A 64 -2.56 10.85 -4.51
C LEU A 64 -3.20 9.81 -5.44
N MET A 65 -4.52 9.82 -5.60
CA MET A 65 -5.24 8.84 -6.41
C MET A 65 -4.79 8.81 -7.89
N PRO A 66 -4.67 9.94 -8.60
CA PRO A 66 -4.11 9.99 -9.95
C PRO A 66 -2.68 9.43 -10.05
N VAL A 67 -1.83 9.69 -9.04
CA VAL A 67 -0.46 9.16 -9.00
C VAL A 67 -0.48 7.64 -8.98
N GLY A 68 -1.34 7.05 -8.16
CA GLY A 68 -1.56 5.60 -8.13
C GLY A 68 -2.07 5.05 -9.47
N ALA A 69 -2.96 5.77 -10.16
CA ALA A 69 -3.47 5.39 -11.48
C ALA A 69 -2.37 5.35 -12.54
N VAL A 70 -1.52 6.39 -12.59
CA VAL A 70 -0.36 6.46 -13.51
C VAL A 70 0.58 5.28 -13.28
N VAL A 71 0.96 5.01 -12.03
CA VAL A 71 1.84 3.89 -11.67
C VAL A 71 1.20 2.54 -12.05
N PHE A 72 -0.11 2.38 -11.81
CA PHE A 72 -0.83 1.17 -12.18
C PHE A 72 -0.83 0.95 -13.69
N VAL A 73 -1.18 1.98 -14.47
CA VAL A 73 -1.16 1.91 -15.94
C VAL A 73 0.25 1.55 -16.44
N GLU A 74 1.28 2.16 -15.86
CA GLU A 74 2.65 1.91 -16.27
C GLU A 74 3.13 0.49 -15.95
N HIS A 75 2.78 -0.06 -14.79
CA HIS A 75 3.30 -1.37 -14.38
C HIS A 75 2.43 -2.54 -14.86
N TRP A 76 1.12 -2.36 -14.94
CA TRP A 76 0.18 -3.43 -15.27
C TRP A 76 -0.40 -3.33 -16.68
N LEU A 77 -0.70 -2.13 -17.16
CA LEU A 77 -1.38 -1.96 -18.44
C LEU A 77 -0.39 -1.89 -19.60
N PHE A 78 0.75 -1.22 -19.44
CA PHE A 78 1.77 -1.12 -20.47
C PHE A 78 2.33 -2.47 -20.93
N PRO A 79 2.72 -3.42 -20.06
CA PRO A 79 3.21 -4.73 -20.50
C PRO A 79 2.17 -5.52 -21.30
N LYS A 80 0.89 -5.42 -20.91
CA LYS A 80 -0.22 -6.07 -21.61
C LYS A 80 -0.48 -5.48 -23.00
N LEU A 81 -0.08 -4.23 -23.21
CA LEU A 81 -0.25 -3.49 -24.46
C LEU A 81 1.06 -3.43 -25.28
N GLY A 82 2.12 -4.12 -24.86
CA GLY A 82 3.42 -4.11 -25.52
C GLY A 82 4.20 -2.78 -25.36
N LEU A 83 3.84 -1.95 -24.39
CA LEU A 83 4.42 -0.62 -24.17
C LEU A 83 5.61 -0.66 -23.18
N SER A 84 6.51 0.30 -23.39
CA SER A 84 7.58 0.80 -22.53
C SER A 84 7.29 1.05 -21.03
N ARG A 85 7.67 0.20 -20.05
CA ARG A 85 7.76 0.66 -18.64
C ARG A 85 8.91 1.68 -18.48
N GLY A 86 8.70 2.82 -17.85
CA GLY A 86 9.75 3.82 -17.69
C GLY A 86 10.23 4.45 -19.00
N TRP A 87 9.36 4.50 -20.01
CA TRP A 87 9.67 5.05 -21.34
C TRP A 87 10.15 6.51 -21.28
N ALA A 88 9.64 7.31 -20.34
CA ALA A 88 10.02 8.72 -20.19
C ALA A 88 11.50 8.87 -19.79
N SER A 89 11.97 8.07 -18.82
CA SER A 89 13.37 8.05 -18.41
C SER A 89 14.29 7.60 -19.56
N ARG A 90 13.85 6.63 -20.37
CA ARG A 90 14.59 6.15 -21.55
C ARG A 90 14.65 7.14 -22.70
N LYS A 91 13.61 7.95 -22.91
CA LYS A 91 13.67 9.08 -23.85
C LYS A 91 14.49 10.26 -23.30
N GLY A 92 15.12 10.12 -22.13
CA GLY A 92 15.90 11.19 -21.48
C GLY A 92 15.03 12.34 -20.97
N LEU A 93 13.71 12.14 -20.85
CA LEU A 93 12.82 13.15 -20.32
C LEU A 93 13.02 13.21 -18.80
N ALA A 94 13.51 14.35 -18.33
CA ALA A 94 13.60 14.64 -16.90
C ALA A 94 12.22 14.62 -16.21
N LEU A 95 11.15 14.84 -16.98
CA LEU A 95 9.78 14.86 -16.50
C LEU A 95 8.84 14.16 -17.49
N ASN A 96 8.04 13.21 -17.00
CA ASN A 96 7.01 12.53 -17.78
C ASN A 96 5.81 13.48 -17.99
N TRP A 97 5.86 14.28 -19.07
CA TRP A 97 4.83 15.27 -19.37
C TRP A 97 3.42 14.65 -19.53
N PRO A 98 3.24 13.47 -20.15
CA PRO A 98 1.96 12.75 -20.13
C PRO A 98 1.44 12.39 -18.73
N ALA A 99 2.31 11.95 -17.83
CA ALA A 99 1.93 11.68 -16.44
C ALA A 99 1.52 12.96 -15.72
N LEU A 100 2.28 14.05 -15.89
CA LEU A 100 1.97 15.33 -15.28
C LEU A 100 0.65 15.92 -15.81
N ALA A 101 0.44 15.88 -17.12
CA ALA A 101 -0.77 16.40 -17.75
C ALA A 101 -2.00 15.59 -17.34
N SER A 102 -1.92 14.26 -17.37
CA SER A 102 -3.04 13.41 -16.93
C SER A 102 -3.38 13.61 -15.45
N TRP A 103 -2.37 13.77 -14.59
CA TRP A 103 -2.54 14.12 -13.19
C TRP A 103 -3.20 15.50 -13.02
N ALA A 104 -2.67 16.55 -13.67
CA ALA A 104 -3.16 17.91 -13.52
C ALA A 104 -4.61 18.04 -14.03
N ILE A 105 -4.92 17.44 -15.18
CA ILE A 105 -6.26 17.47 -15.78
C ILE A 105 -7.25 16.72 -14.88
N SER A 106 -6.91 15.53 -14.38
CA SER A 106 -7.83 14.77 -13.55
C SER A 106 -8.06 15.42 -12.19
N VAL A 107 -7.02 15.98 -11.56
CA VAL A 107 -7.15 16.77 -10.32
C VAL A 107 -8.00 18.01 -10.56
N ALA A 108 -7.78 18.76 -11.65
CA ALA A 108 -8.55 19.96 -11.95
C ALA A 108 -10.04 19.65 -12.14
N ILE A 109 -10.36 18.58 -12.90
CA ILE A 109 -11.74 18.13 -13.08
C ILE A 109 -12.34 17.67 -11.75
N ALA A 110 -11.58 16.92 -10.96
CA ALA A 110 -12.06 16.45 -9.67
C ALA A 110 -12.33 17.62 -8.69
N LEU A 111 -11.44 18.60 -8.64
CA LEU A 111 -11.66 19.82 -7.85
C LEU A 111 -12.89 20.59 -8.36
N ALA A 112 -13.06 20.74 -9.67
CA ALA A 112 -14.24 21.40 -10.22
C ALA A 112 -15.55 20.70 -9.82
N LEU A 113 -15.59 19.36 -9.86
CA LEU A 113 -16.74 18.57 -9.44
C LEU A 113 -17.01 18.65 -7.93
N TRP A 114 -15.95 18.72 -7.12
CA TRP A 114 -16.04 18.86 -5.67
C TRP A 114 -16.51 20.27 -5.26
N LEU A 115 -15.91 21.34 -5.82
CA LEU A 115 -16.33 22.72 -5.58
C LEU A 115 -17.74 23.00 -6.12
N GLY A 116 -18.14 22.33 -7.20
CA GLY A 116 -19.50 22.41 -7.74
C GLY A 116 -20.56 21.68 -6.90
N GLY A 117 -20.17 20.96 -5.84
CA GLY A 117 -21.09 20.20 -4.99
C GLY A 117 -21.79 19.04 -5.70
N ILE A 118 -21.30 18.64 -6.88
CA ILE A 118 -21.94 17.62 -7.72
C ILE A 118 -21.70 16.22 -7.13
N LEU A 119 -20.50 15.98 -6.61
CA LEU A 119 -20.10 14.71 -6.00
C LEU A 119 -19.40 14.95 -4.66
N HIS A 120 -19.68 14.07 -3.69
CA HIS A 120 -18.97 14.07 -2.42
C HIS A 120 -17.56 13.51 -2.58
N LEU A 121 -16.58 14.06 -1.85
CA LEU A 121 -15.14 13.76 -1.95
C LEU A 121 -14.83 12.25 -2.13
N PHE A 122 -15.44 11.39 -1.32
CA PHE A 122 -15.28 9.92 -1.38
C PHE A 122 -15.68 9.27 -2.73
N PHE A 123 -16.69 9.80 -3.41
CA PHE A 123 -17.13 9.25 -4.70
C PHE A 123 -16.28 9.72 -5.87
N LEU A 124 -15.51 10.81 -5.72
CA LEU A 124 -14.62 11.30 -6.78
C LEU A 124 -13.40 10.40 -7.01
N PHE A 125 -13.07 9.51 -6.06
CA PHE A 125 -11.89 8.64 -6.13
C PHE A 125 -11.94 7.75 -7.38
N ILE A 126 -13.07 7.10 -7.65
CA ILE A 126 -13.23 6.17 -8.77
C ILE A 126 -13.22 6.91 -10.13
N PRO A 127 -14.04 7.96 -10.37
CA PRO A 127 -14.02 8.71 -11.61
C PRO A 127 -12.66 9.32 -11.91
N THR A 128 -12.00 9.90 -10.90
CA THR A 128 -10.68 10.53 -11.06
C THR A 128 -9.63 9.49 -11.43
N TRP A 129 -9.67 8.30 -10.82
CA TRP A 129 -8.77 7.21 -11.16
C TRP A 129 -8.94 6.74 -12.62
N VAL A 130 -10.19 6.47 -13.04
CA VAL A 130 -10.49 6.00 -14.40
C VAL A 130 -10.10 7.06 -15.43
N LEU A 131 -10.41 8.33 -15.15
CA LEU A 131 -10.06 9.46 -16.00
C LEU A 131 -8.53 9.59 -16.14
N THR A 132 -7.79 9.54 -15.03
CA THR A 132 -6.33 9.63 -15.05
C THR A 132 -5.73 8.46 -15.82
N ALA A 133 -6.19 7.23 -15.56
CA ALA A 133 -5.69 6.03 -16.23
C ALA A 133 -5.89 6.10 -17.75
N SER A 134 -7.08 6.55 -18.17
CA SER A 134 -7.44 6.69 -19.59
C SER A 134 -6.63 7.80 -20.27
N LEU A 135 -6.53 8.97 -19.63
CA LEU A 135 -5.72 10.10 -20.12
C LEU A 135 -4.24 9.71 -20.22
N TYR A 136 -3.67 9.12 -19.18
CA TYR A 136 -2.26 8.74 -19.18
C TYR A 136 -1.95 7.72 -20.27
N LEU A 137 -2.84 6.73 -20.47
CA LEU A 137 -2.68 5.75 -21.55
C LEU A 137 -2.71 6.43 -22.93
N PHE A 138 -3.67 7.33 -23.15
CA PHE A 138 -3.82 8.03 -24.42
C PHE A 138 -2.63 8.95 -24.71
N LEU A 139 -2.25 9.81 -23.75
CA LEU A 139 -1.13 10.73 -23.89
C LEU A 139 0.20 9.98 -24.02
N SER A 140 0.39 8.86 -23.31
CA SER A 140 1.61 8.06 -23.43
C SER A 140 1.72 7.39 -24.80
N ARG A 141 0.60 6.93 -25.37
CA ARG A 141 0.58 6.43 -26.75
C ARG A 141 0.95 7.51 -27.77
N LEU A 142 0.39 8.70 -27.63
CA LEU A 142 0.71 9.84 -28.50
C LEU A 142 2.17 10.31 -28.34
N ALA A 143 2.73 10.24 -27.14
CA ALA A 143 4.13 10.59 -26.87
C ALA A 143 5.15 9.54 -27.36
N GLY A 144 4.69 8.49 -28.06
CA GLY A 144 5.55 7.47 -28.65
C GLY A 144 6.09 6.45 -27.62
N ALA A 145 5.33 6.14 -26.57
CA ALA A 145 5.69 5.07 -25.63
C ALA A 145 5.74 3.67 -26.29
N GLY A 146 5.18 3.52 -27.50
CA GLY A 146 5.26 2.30 -28.32
C GLY A 146 6.51 2.21 -29.21
N GLU A 147 7.28 3.28 -29.34
CA GLU A 147 8.51 3.30 -30.14
C GLU A 147 9.72 2.76 -29.34
N VAL A 148 9.58 2.70 -28.02
CA VAL A 148 10.63 2.19 -27.13
C VAL A 148 10.41 0.68 -26.95
N PRO A 149 11.38 -0.17 -27.34
CA PRO A 149 11.25 -1.61 -27.18
C PRO A 149 10.93 -1.99 -25.73
N PRO A 150 9.97 -2.89 -25.48
CA PRO A 150 9.74 -3.42 -24.14
C PRO A 150 11.00 -4.14 -23.65
N GLU A 151 11.60 -3.64 -22.57
CA GLU A 151 12.70 -4.33 -21.89
C GLU A 151 12.15 -5.65 -21.33
N ALA A 152 12.90 -6.74 -21.50
CA ALA A 152 12.67 -7.94 -20.71
C ALA A 152 12.78 -7.57 -19.23
N GLU A 153 11.77 -7.90 -18.42
CA GLU A 153 11.76 -7.56 -16.99
C GLU A 153 13.13 -7.88 -16.37
N PRO A 154 13.75 -6.92 -15.64
CA PRO A 154 15.04 -7.19 -15.03
C PRO A 154 14.85 -8.43 -14.15
N SER A 155 15.56 -9.50 -14.52
CA SER A 155 15.49 -10.76 -13.80
C SER A 155 15.63 -10.46 -12.31
N PRO A 156 14.81 -11.03 -11.42
CA PRO A 156 14.89 -10.80 -9.98
C PRO A 156 16.32 -11.00 -9.43
N ALA A 157 17.16 -11.78 -10.13
CA ALA A 157 18.59 -11.93 -9.86
C ALA A 157 19.43 -10.66 -10.06
N LYS A 158 19.08 -9.76 -10.99
CA LYS A 158 19.78 -8.48 -11.22
C LYS A 158 19.38 -7.42 -10.20
N VAL A 159 18.10 -7.33 -9.85
CA VAL A 159 17.60 -6.40 -8.82
C VAL A 159 18.20 -6.75 -7.46
N ALA A 160 18.19 -8.04 -7.10
CA ALA A 160 18.82 -8.55 -5.88
C ALA A 160 20.34 -8.26 -5.81
N ARG A 161 21.07 -8.28 -6.94
CA ARG A 161 22.49 -7.92 -6.98
C ARG A 161 22.75 -6.43 -6.76
N THR A 162 21.81 -5.57 -7.14
CA THR A 162 22.00 -4.11 -7.10
C THR A 162 21.58 -3.54 -5.74
N GLU A 163 20.57 -4.15 -5.11
CA GLU A 163 20.07 -3.75 -3.78
C GLU A 163 20.84 -4.39 -2.61
N GLY A 164 21.94 -5.12 -2.89
CA GLY A 164 22.71 -5.79 -1.84
C GLY A 164 21.88 -6.86 -1.12
N ALA A 165 21.23 -7.75 -1.88
CA ALA A 165 20.53 -8.88 -1.29
C ALA A 165 21.51 -9.69 -0.42
N PRO A 166 21.12 -10.05 0.82
CA PRO A 166 21.90 -10.98 1.62
C PRO A 166 22.11 -12.27 0.81
N PRO A 167 23.28 -12.93 0.96
CA PRO A 167 23.68 -14.04 0.11
C PRO A 167 22.57 -15.09 0.03
N SER A 168 22.28 -15.56 -1.20
CA SER A 168 21.31 -16.63 -1.44
C SER A 168 21.74 -17.88 -0.68
N ARG A 169 21.10 -18.12 0.47
CA ARG A 169 21.37 -19.27 1.33
C ARG A 169 20.87 -20.54 0.63
N PRO A 170 21.63 -21.65 0.68
CA PRO A 170 21.21 -22.91 0.07
C PRO A 170 19.90 -23.40 0.70
N ALA A 171 18.93 -23.77 -0.14
CA ALA A 171 17.65 -24.27 0.30
C ALA A 171 17.84 -25.60 1.07
N ARG A 172 17.72 -25.55 2.40
CA ARG A 172 17.76 -26.74 3.25
C ARG A 172 16.49 -27.58 3.00
N LYS A 173 16.65 -28.90 2.81
CA LYS A 173 15.52 -29.83 2.60
C LYS A 173 14.53 -29.71 3.77
N ARG A 174 13.35 -29.19 3.44
CA ARG A 174 12.24 -28.87 4.35
C ARG A 174 11.40 -30.12 4.59
N ASN A 175 10.93 -30.35 5.82
CA ASN A 175 9.95 -31.41 6.07
C ASN A 175 8.56 -30.91 5.63
N PRO A 176 8.01 -31.39 4.50
CA PRO A 176 6.77 -30.85 3.91
C PRO A 176 5.56 -31.04 4.82
N LEU A 177 5.61 -32.06 5.70
CA LEU A 177 4.55 -32.40 6.65
C LEU A 177 4.34 -31.31 7.71
N ILE A 178 5.41 -30.74 8.28
CA ILE A 178 5.31 -29.71 9.32
C ILE A 178 4.81 -28.39 8.72
N ALA A 179 5.30 -28.02 7.54
CA ALA A 179 4.83 -26.83 6.83
C ALA A 179 3.36 -26.95 6.38
N GLY A 180 2.94 -28.15 5.94
CA GLY A 180 1.55 -28.45 5.59
C GLY A 180 0.62 -28.42 6.80
N MET A 181 1.06 -28.95 7.95
CA MET A 181 0.30 -28.98 9.20
C MET A 181 0.09 -27.58 9.80
N LEU A 182 1.10 -26.71 9.73
CA LEU A 182 0.97 -25.30 10.17
C LEU A 182 0.02 -24.51 9.26
N LEU A 183 0.08 -24.75 7.94
CA LEU A 183 -0.80 -24.09 6.97
C LEU A 183 -2.24 -24.57 7.10
N SER A 184 -2.47 -25.88 7.27
CA SER A 184 -3.81 -26.43 7.47
C SER A 184 -4.43 -25.92 8.78
N LEU A 185 -3.64 -25.79 9.85
CA LEU A 185 -4.09 -25.20 11.12
C LEU A 185 -4.47 -23.72 10.98
N ALA A 186 -3.69 -22.93 10.23
CA ALA A 186 -4.00 -21.53 9.97
C ALA A 186 -5.29 -21.37 9.12
N VAL A 187 -5.47 -22.21 8.10
CA VAL A 187 -6.68 -22.21 7.25
C VAL A 187 -7.91 -22.66 8.04
N LEU A 188 -7.80 -23.72 8.87
CA LEU A 188 -8.88 -24.18 9.74
C LEU A 188 -9.29 -23.12 10.76
N SER A 189 -8.32 -22.41 11.34
CA SER A 189 -8.59 -21.29 12.25
C SER A 189 -9.30 -20.13 11.54
N LEU A 190 -8.90 -19.79 10.32
CA LEU A 190 -9.55 -18.76 9.51
C LEU A 190 -11.00 -19.14 9.15
N LEU A 191 -11.22 -20.40 8.76
CA LEU A 191 -12.56 -20.93 8.47
C LEU A 191 -13.45 -20.94 9.72
N ALA A 192 -12.90 -21.25 10.90
CA ALA A 192 -13.64 -21.18 12.16
C ALA A 192 -14.06 -19.74 12.50
N CYS A 193 -13.18 -18.74 12.28
CA CYS A 193 -13.53 -17.33 12.47
C CYS A 193 -14.65 -16.87 11.50
N LEU A 194 -14.60 -17.32 10.25
CA LEU A 194 -15.65 -17.06 9.25
C LEU A 194 -16.97 -17.73 9.64
N ALA A 195 -16.93 -19.00 10.06
CA ALA A 195 -18.12 -19.75 10.47
C ALA A 195 -18.79 -19.14 11.72
N LEU A 196 -18.00 -18.72 12.71
CA LEU A 196 -18.49 -18.02 13.89
C LEU A 196 -19.14 -16.67 13.53
N SER A 197 -18.55 -15.92 12.60
CA SER A 197 -19.09 -14.64 12.14
C SER A 197 -20.42 -14.82 11.39
N ILE A 198 -20.52 -15.86 10.56
CA ILE A 198 -21.74 -16.22 9.83
C ILE A 198 -22.82 -16.74 10.79
N TRP A 199 -22.45 -17.55 11.78
CA TRP A 199 -23.37 -18.08 12.79
C TRP A 199 -24.00 -16.96 13.64
N VAL A 200 -23.20 -15.98 14.09
CA VAL A 200 -23.70 -14.81 14.83
C VAL A 200 -24.65 -13.97 13.98
N PHE A 201 -24.36 -13.81 12.68
CA PHE A 201 -25.22 -13.08 11.75
C PHE A 201 -26.56 -13.80 11.49
N LEU A 202 -26.56 -15.13 11.43
CA LEU A 202 -27.77 -15.95 11.20
C LEU A 202 -28.62 -16.17 12.46
N SER A 203 -28.05 -15.98 13.66
CA SER A 203 -28.75 -16.15 14.96
C SER A 203 -29.66 -14.95 15.33
N GLY A 204 -30.07 -14.14 14.34
CA GLY A 204 -30.82 -12.90 14.53
C GLY A 204 -32.18 -13.12 15.21
N GLY A 205 -32.34 -12.55 16.41
CA GLY A 205 -33.55 -12.67 17.21
C GLY A 205 -33.25 -12.71 18.71
N GLU A 206 -33.80 -13.69 19.44
CA GLU A 206 -33.78 -13.75 20.91
C GLU A 206 -32.48 -14.34 21.52
N GLY A 207 -31.58 -14.88 20.69
CA GLY A 207 -30.28 -15.45 21.11
C GLY A 207 -29.05 -14.64 20.73
N TYR A 208 -29.22 -13.49 20.06
CA TYR A 208 -28.14 -12.70 19.47
C TYR A 208 -27.17 -12.14 20.53
N GLU A 209 -27.69 -11.56 21.61
CA GLU A 209 -26.88 -11.02 22.73
C GLU A 209 -25.99 -12.12 23.36
N ARG A 210 -26.55 -13.32 23.60
CA ARG A 210 -25.84 -14.46 24.19
C ARG A 210 -24.80 -15.06 23.24
N ALA A 211 -25.12 -15.13 21.94
CA ALA A 211 -24.19 -15.53 20.90
C ALA A 211 -23.05 -14.51 20.69
N LEU A 212 -23.35 -13.21 20.83
CA LEU A 212 -22.38 -12.11 20.73
C LEU A 212 -21.42 -12.08 21.92
N GLU A 213 -21.90 -12.34 23.14
CA GLU A 213 -21.05 -12.46 24.33
C GLU A 213 -20.11 -13.66 24.24
N LEU A 214 -20.62 -14.83 23.85
CA LEU A 214 -19.80 -16.02 23.62
C LEU A 214 -18.80 -15.80 22.48
N PHE A 215 -19.21 -15.13 21.40
CA PHE A 215 -18.32 -14.74 20.31
C PHE A 215 -17.21 -13.83 20.81
N LYS A 216 -17.52 -12.74 21.52
CA LYS A 216 -16.51 -11.82 22.08
C LYS A 216 -15.55 -12.52 23.05
N ALA A 217 -16.04 -13.44 23.87
CA ALA A 217 -15.23 -14.19 24.81
C ALA A 217 -14.31 -15.23 24.13
N TRP A 218 -14.79 -15.90 23.07
CA TRP A 218 -14.06 -16.99 22.41
C TRP A 218 -13.23 -16.55 21.21
N LEU A 219 -13.54 -15.42 20.55
CA LEU A 219 -12.79 -14.86 19.41
C LEU A 219 -11.30 -14.59 19.65
N PRO A 220 -10.81 -14.16 20.83
CA PRO A 220 -9.38 -13.94 21.02
C PRO A 220 -8.55 -15.24 20.94
N LEU A 221 -9.14 -16.40 21.23
CA LEU A 221 -8.44 -17.70 21.26
C LEU A 221 -8.07 -18.23 19.85
N PRO A 222 -8.98 -18.33 18.87
CA PRO A 222 -8.63 -18.68 17.49
C PRO A 222 -7.82 -17.57 16.83
N THR A 223 -8.06 -16.30 17.16
CA THR A 223 -7.23 -15.19 16.64
C THR A 223 -5.78 -15.32 17.11
N ALA A 224 -5.55 -15.59 18.39
CA ALA A 224 -4.22 -15.84 18.93
C ALA A 224 -3.56 -17.09 18.33
N LEU A 225 -4.31 -18.18 18.14
CA LEU A 225 -3.80 -19.40 17.48
C LEU A 225 -3.45 -19.16 16.00
N TYR A 226 -4.26 -18.38 15.27
CA TYR A 226 -3.95 -17.97 13.90
C TYR A 226 -2.67 -17.14 13.84
N PHE A 227 -2.52 -16.13 14.70
CA PHE A 227 -1.31 -15.33 14.75
C PHE A 227 -0.08 -16.14 15.18
N ALA A 228 -0.21 -17.01 16.19
CA ALA A 228 0.89 -17.85 16.66
C ALA A 228 1.32 -18.88 15.60
N SER A 229 0.37 -19.53 14.92
CA SER A 229 0.65 -20.48 13.83
C SER A 229 1.16 -19.78 12.58
N GLY A 230 0.63 -18.61 12.23
CA GLY A 230 1.08 -17.79 11.11
C GLY A 230 2.48 -17.22 11.32
N ILE A 231 2.77 -16.68 12.52
CA ILE A 231 4.12 -16.24 12.90
C ILE A 231 5.06 -17.45 12.96
N GLY A 232 4.63 -18.58 13.54
CA GLY A 232 5.41 -19.81 13.56
C GLY A 232 5.74 -20.34 12.17
N TRP A 233 4.79 -20.29 11.23
CA TRP A 233 5.02 -20.65 9.83
C TRP A 233 5.93 -19.67 9.10
N ALA A 234 5.71 -18.36 9.26
CA ALA A 234 6.56 -17.32 8.68
C ALA A 234 8.00 -17.44 9.22
N TRP A 235 8.14 -17.64 10.52
CA TRP A 235 9.43 -17.78 11.19
C TRP A 235 10.11 -19.13 10.91
N TYR A 236 9.35 -20.22 10.69
CA TYR A 236 9.88 -21.48 10.18
C TYR A 236 10.32 -21.36 8.71
N THR A 237 9.61 -20.54 7.94
CA THR A 237 9.97 -20.20 6.55
C THR A 237 11.23 -19.32 6.50
N GLU A 238 11.38 -18.39 7.45
CA GLU A 238 12.54 -17.50 7.58
C GLU A 238 13.75 -18.17 8.25
N ARG A 239 13.59 -19.03 9.27
CA ARG A 239 14.70 -19.79 9.90
C ARG A 239 15.20 -20.97 9.06
N GLY A 240 14.55 -21.28 7.94
CA GLY A 240 15.20 -22.01 6.84
C GLY A 240 16.39 -21.24 6.22
N LEU A 241 16.53 -19.96 6.56
CA LEU A 241 17.62 -19.05 6.20
C LEU A 241 18.42 -18.64 7.45
N GLY A 242 19.14 -19.52 8.15
CA GLY A 242 20.16 -19.03 9.10
C GLY A 242 20.92 -20.08 9.90
N PRO A 243 21.98 -19.67 10.63
CA PRO A 243 22.82 -18.48 10.44
C PRO A 243 23.68 -18.52 9.17
#